data_AF-A0A2E5SQD2-F1
#
_entry.id   AF-A0A2E5SQD2-F1
#
_cell.length_a   1.000
_cell.length_b   1.000
_cell.length_c   1.000
_cell.angle_alpha   90.00
_cell.angle_beta   90.00
_cell.angle_gamma   90.00
#
_symmetry.space_group_name_H-M   'P 1'
#
loop_
_entity.id
_entity.type
_entity.pdbx_description
1 polymer ?
#
loop_
_entity_poly.entity_id
_entity_poly.type
_entity_poly.pdbx_seq_one_letter_code
_entity_poly.pdbx_strand_id
1 'polypeptide(L)'
;MNMSTTAIESETHHETTSRGPTLLTLNQLCQAEPAITPGGVRHLLFTKGHELPGVYRFGRKLLFDRVEFMEGIKQGHAAQISGRGQV
;
A
#
# COMPACT_ATOMS: atom_id res chain seq x y z
N MET A 1 -52.63 -35.19 -2.49
CA MET A 1 -52.28 -33.79 -2.20
C MET A 1 -50.79 -33.79 -1.92
N ASN A 2 -49.99 -33.43 -2.92
CA ASN A 2 -48.55 -33.60 -2.90
C ASN A 2 -47.95 -32.24 -2.52
N MET A 3 -47.46 -32.11 -1.28
CA MET A 3 -46.74 -30.91 -0.85
C MET A 3 -45.30 -31.01 -1.35
N SER A 4 -45.02 -30.35 -2.47
CA SER A 4 -43.65 -30.06 -2.90
C SER A 4 -43.09 -28.97 -1.99
N THR A 5 -42.19 -29.36 -1.09
CA THR A 5 -41.42 -28.42 -0.26
C THR A 5 -40.26 -27.90 -1.09
N THR A 6 -40.34 -26.65 -1.53
CA THR A 6 -39.25 -25.97 -2.23
C THR A 6 -38.18 -25.61 -1.21
N ALA A 7 -37.02 -26.27 -1.28
CA ALA A 7 -35.84 -25.87 -0.53
C ALA A 7 -35.34 -24.54 -1.09
N ILE A 8 -35.33 -23.49 -0.26
CA ILE A 8 -34.71 -22.21 -0.60
C ILE A 8 -33.22 -22.38 -0.27
N GLU A 9 -32.43 -22.74 -1.30
CA GLU A 9 -30.98 -22.69 -1.23
C GLU A 9 -30.57 -21.23 -1.05
N SER A 10 -30.18 -20.89 0.17
CA SER A 10 -29.58 -19.60 0.48
C SER A 10 -28.16 -19.60 -0.07
N GLU A 11 -28.02 -19.25 -1.34
CA GLU A 11 -26.71 -19.00 -1.96
C GLU A 11 -26.10 -17.76 -1.29
N THR A 12 -25.26 -17.99 -0.28
CA THR A 12 -24.34 -16.98 0.22
C THR A 12 -23.32 -16.68 -0.87
N HIS A 13 -23.64 -15.72 -1.73
CA HIS A 13 -22.68 -15.05 -2.60
C HIS A 13 -21.59 -14.42 -1.72
N HIS A 14 -20.50 -15.16 -1.48
CA HIS A 14 -19.25 -14.55 -1.05
C HIS A 14 -18.73 -13.73 -2.23
N GLU A 15 -19.11 -12.46 -2.29
CA GLU A 15 -18.38 -11.46 -3.04
C GLU A 15 -16.95 -11.48 -2.51
N THR A 16 -16.07 -12.21 -3.20
CA THR A 16 -14.63 -12.02 -3.07
C THR A 16 -14.35 -10.65 -3.66
N THR A 17 -14.60 -9.60 -2.88
CA THR A 17 -14.10 -8.26 -3.16
C THR A 17 -12.62 -8.45 -3.34
N SER A 18 -12.13 -8.30 -4.57
CA SER A 18 -10.70 -8.41 -4.90
C SER A 18 -9.97 -7.34 -4.10
N ARG A 19 -9.57 -7.69 -2.87
CA ARG A 19 -8.64 -6.89 -2.08
C ARG A 19 -7.37 -6.94 -2.91
N GLY A 20 -7.06 -5.82 -3.55
CA GLY A 20 -5.82 -5.65 -4.29
C GLY A 20 -4.60 -6.07 -3.45
N PRO A 21 -3.43 -6.21 -4.08
CA PRO A 21 -2.24 -6.69 -3.40
C PRO A 21 -1.96 -5.88 -2.13
N THR A 22 -1.73 -6.57 -1.02
CA THR A 22 -1.43 -5.96 0.29
C THR A 22 -0.15 -5.12 0.23
N LEU A 23 0.82 -5.56 -0.59
CA LEU A 23 2.09 -4.88 -0.78
C LEU A 23 2.31 -4.54 -2.25
N LEU A 24 2.78 -3.32 -2.50
CA LEU A 24 3.01 -2.76 -3.83
C LEU A 24 4.51 -2.69 -4.12
N THR A 25 4.89 -2.92 -5.37
CA THR A 25 6.19 -2.45 -5.86
C THR A 25 6.20 -0.93 -6.00
N LEU A 26 7.38 -0.30 -6.15
CA LEU A 26 7.49 1.15 -6.35
C LEU A 26 6.60 1.66 -7.50
N ASN A 27 6.60 0.96 -8.64
CA ASN A 27 5.81 1.40 -9.79
C ASN A 27 4.30 1.29 -9.51
N GLN A 28 3.87 0.22 -8.83
CA GLN A 28 2.47 0.06 -8.44
C GLN A 28 2.03 1.10 -7.41
N LEU A 29 2.89 1.45 -6.46
CA LEU A 29 2.64 2.54 -5.51
C LEU A 29 2.43 3.87 -6.26
N CYS A 30 3.33 4.24 -7.17
CA CYS A 30 3.21 5.48 -7.93
C CYS A 30 2.01 5.50 -8.89
N GLN A 31 1.57 4.34 -9.38
CA GLN A 31 0.31 4.25 -10.14
C GLN A 31 -0.92 4.45 -9.24
N ALA A 32 -0.89 3.91 -8.02
CA ALA A 32 -1.97 4.08 -7.06
C ALA A 32 -2.02 5.48 -6.44
N GLU A 33 -0.86 6.13 -6.29
CA GLU A 33 -0.70 7.45 -5.68
C GLU A 33 0.04 8.41 -6.65
N PRO A 34 -0.65 9.03 -7.62
CA PRO A 34 -0.02 9.78 -8.71
C PRO A 34 0.78 11.01 -8.27
N ALA A 35 0.55 11.52 -7.06
CA ALA A 35 1.34 12.59 -6.47
C ALA A 35 2.76 12.16 -6.09
N ILE A 36 3.01 10.85 -6.00
CA ILE A 36 4.29 10.25 -5.63
C ILE A 36 5.00 9.76 -6.88
N THR A 37 6.26 10.18 -7.05
CA THR A 37 7.08 9.77 -8.20
C THR A 37 8.14 8.73 -7.80
N PRO A 38 8.55 7.84 -8.72
CA PRO A 38 9.63 6.90 -8.44
C PRO A 38 10.95 7.60 -8.05
N GLY A 39 11.22 8.78 -8.63
CA GLY A 39 12.38 9.59 -8.29
C GLY A 39 12.32 10.12 -6.86
N GLY A 40 11.18 10.66 -6.44
CA GLY A 40 10.97 11.17 -5.08
C GLY A 40 11.12 10.07 -4.01
N VAL A 41 10.54 8.89 -4.24
CA VAL A 41 10.67 7.76 -3.30
C VAL A 41 12.11 7.27 -3.23
N ARG A 42 12.81 7.14 -4.36
CA ARG A 42 14.24 6.76 -4.35
C ARG A 42 15.09 7.79 -3.60
N HIS A 43 14.80 9.08 -3.76
CA HIS A 43 15.51 10.12 -3.03
C HIS A 43 15.24 10.05 -1.52
N LEU A 44 13.98 9.85 -1.12
CA LEU A 44 13.61 9.61 0.27
C LEU A 44 14.38 8.42 0.85
N LEU A 45 14.40 7.27 0.16
CA LEU A 45 15.10 6.07 0.63
C LEU A 45 16.62 6.25 0.68
N PHE A 46 17.20 7.01 -0.26
CA PHE A 46 18.61 7.35 -0.22
C PHE A 46 18.94 8.24 0.99
N THR A 47 18.08 9.20 1.32
CA THR A 47 18.30 10.16 2.41
C THR A 47 17.99 9.59 3.79
N LYS A 48 16.94 8.77 3.92
CA LYS A 48 16.44 8.26 5.21
C LYS A 48 16.72 6.77 5.44
N GLY A 49 17.18 6.06 4.43
CA GLY A 49 17.29 4.59 4.48
C GLY A 49 15.94 3.91 4.29
N HIS A 50 15.87 2.64 4.70
CA HIS A 50 14.70 1.79 4.49
C HIS A 50 13.82 1.62 5.75
N GLU A 51 14.23 2.17 6.90
CA GLU A 51 13.45 2.14 8.15
C GLU A 51 12.38 3.24 8.16
N LEU A 52 11.47 3.16 7.19
CA LEU A 52 10.35 4.07 7.05
C LEU A 52 9.04 3.28 7.22
N PRO A 53 7.99 3.88 7.79
CA PRO A 53 6.68 3.25 7.88
C PRO A 53 6.22 2.75 6.52
N GLY A 54 5.74 1.52 6.46
CA GLY A 54 5.24 0.89 5.25
C GLY A 54 6.29 0.50 4.22
N VAL A 55 7.59 0.61 4.52
CA VAL A 55 8.67 0.19 3.61
C VAL A 55 9.28 -1.13 4.06
N TYR A 56 9.15 -2.14 3.21
CA TYR A 56 9.57 -3.51 3.52
C TYR A 56 10.56 -4.05 2.49
N ARG A 57 11.61 -4.72 2.97
CA ARG A 57 12.56 -5.43 2.08
C ARG A 57 12.15 -6.89 1.94
N PHE A 58 12.11 -7.36 0.70
CA PHE A 58 12.04 -8.78 0.35
C PHE A 58 13.26 -9.15 -0.50
N GLY A 59 14.36 -9.51 0.19
CA GLY A 59 15.66 -9.69 -0.43
C GLY A 59 16.15 -8.42 -1.15
N ARG A 60 16.27 -8.50 -2.48
CA ARG A 60 16.66 -7.37 -3.33
C ARG A 60 15.50 -6.45 -3.72
N LYS A 61 14.25 -6.82 -3.41
CA LYS A 61 13.06 -6.03 -3.73
C LYS A 61 12.67 -5.12 -2.57
N LEU A 62 12.10 -3.97 -2.91
CA LEU A 62 11.39 -3.08 -2.00
C LEU A 62 9.90 -3.19 -2.28
N LEU A 63 9.13 -3.35 -1.21
CA LEU A 63 7.69 -3.48 -1.20
C LEU A 63 7.11 -2.41 -0.26
N PHE A 64 5.92 -1.93 -0.57
CA PHE A 64 5.28 -0.84 0.13
C PHE A 64 3.89 -1.27 0.60
N ASP A 65 3.62 -1.16 1.90
CA ASP A 65 2.25 -1.04 2.37
C ASP A 65 1.80 0.40 2.11
N ARG A 66 0.83 0.57 1.21
CA ARG A 66 0.37 1.89 0.80
C ARG A 66 -0.19 2.69 1.97
N VAL A 67 -1.00 2.06 2.83
CA VAL A 67 -1.70 2.79 3.91
C VAL A 67 -0.67 3.29 4.92
N GLU A 68 0.20 2.39 5.38
CA GLU A 68 1.23 2.70 6.36
C GLU A 68 2.25 3.72 5.82
N PHE A 69 2.65 3.58 4.55
CA PHE A 69 3.57 4.52 3.91
C PHE A 69 2.98 5.94 3.82
N MET A 70 1.71 6.05 3.43
CA MET A 70 1.01 7.34 3.35
C MET A 70 0.79 7.95 4.73
N GLU A 71 0.51 7.15 5.76
CA GLU A 71 0.44 7.61 7.15
C GLU A 71 1.79 8.13 7.65
N GLY A 72 2.89 7.43 7.36
CA GLY A 72 4.24 7.89 7.70
C GLY A 72 4.59 9.24 7.04
N ILE A 73 4.20 9.44 5.77
CA ILE A 73 4.36 10.74 5.10
C ILE A 73 3.57 11.83 5.84
N LYS A 74 2.29 11.58 6.17
CA LYS A 74 1.44 12.54 6.90
C LYS A 74 1.98 12.89 8.29
N GLN A 75 2.67 11.95 8.93
CA GLN A 75 3.34 12.15 10.23
C GLN A 75 4.69 12.87 10.12
N GLY A 76 5.15 13.19 8.91
CA GLY A 76 6.35 14.00 8.69
C GLY A 76 7.65 13.21 8.52
N HIS A 77 7.61 11.87 8.43
CA HIS A 77 8.82 11.06 8.20
C HIS A 77 9.55 11.41 6.88
N ALA A 78 8.83 12.01 5.92
CA ALA A 78 9.36 12.48 4.65
C ALA A 78 9.50 14.02 4.54
N ALA A 79 9.27 14.78 5.63
CA ALA A 79 9.25 16.25 5.58
C ALA A 79 10.62 16.88 5.27
N GLN A 80 11.70 16.25 5.72
CA GLN A 80 13.08 16.72 5.51
C GLN A 80 13.86 15.71 4.68
N ILE A 81 13.65 15.74 3.36
CA ILE A 81 14.34 14.86 2.40
C ILE A 81 15.18 15.62 1.38
N SER A 82 15.09 16.95 1.34
CA SER A 82 15.92 17.82 0.48
C SER A 82 16.17 19.17 1.16
N GLY A 83 17.36 19.73 0.95
CA GLY A 83 17.81 20.98 1.59
C GLY A 83 18.37 20.77 3.00
N ARG A 84 19.45 21.48 3.35
CA ARG A 84 20.01 21.47 4.71
C ARG A 84 18.93 21.91 5.69
N GLY A 85 18.43 20.98 6.51
CA GLY A 85 17.90 21.35 7.80
C GLY A 85 19.08 21.88 8.62
N GLN A 86 19.24 23.20 8.68
CA GLN A 86 19.99 23.80 9.77
C GLN A 86 19.19 23.52 11.06
N VAL A 87 19.81 22.78 11.96
CA VAL A 87 19.60 22.91 13.40
C VAL A 87 20.98 23.12 14.01
#